data_AF-A0A7Y9L691-F1
#
_entry.id   AF-A0A7Y9L691-F1
#
_cell.length_a   1.000
_cell.length_b   1.000
_cell.length_c   1.000
_cell.angle_alpha   90.00
_cell.angle_beta   90.00
_cell.angle_gamma   90.00
#
_symmetry.space_group_name_H-M   'P 1'
#
loop_
_entity.id
_entity.type
_entity.pdbx_description
1 polymer ?
#
loop_
_entity_poly.entity_id
_entity_poly.type
_entity_poly.pdbx_seq_one_letter_code
_entity_poly.pdbx_strand_id
1 'polypeptide(L)'
;MDSSSIIHLPITKVNHAGITETSDALAIEEPLEIRLEFGPKNNRQTQNISVTMRTPGNDKELALGFCLPRASLRNKRMLLK
;
A
#
# COMPACT_ATOMS: atom_id res chain seq x y z
N MET A 1 -11.68 -6.14 -3.77
CA MET A 1 -12.63 -5.84 -2.68
C MET A 1 -12.11 -4.56 -2.06
N ASP A 2 -12.94 -3.51 -1.98
CA ASP A 2 -12.54 -2.28 -1.28
C ASP A 2 -12.35 -2.61 0.19
N SER A 3 -11.10 -2.76 0.60
CA SER A 3 -10.73 -2.80 2.02
C SER A 3 -10.91 -1.39 2.56
N SER A 4 -11.66 -1.24 3.67
CA SER A 4 -11.71 0.04 4.38
C SER A 4 -10.29 0.53 4.65
N SER A 5 -9.97 1.79 4.37
CA SER A 5 -8.67 2.38 4.65
C SER A 5 -8.57 2.97 6.05
N ILE A 6 -9.70 3.03 6.76
CA ILE A 6 -9.84 3.64 8.07
C ILE A 6 -10.66 2.71 8.98
N ILE A 7 -10.25 2.61 10.24
CA ILE A 7 -11.04 2.04 11.34
C ILE A 7 -11.33 3.11 12.38
N HIS A 8 -12.50 3.03 13.00
CA HIS A 8 -12.85 3.90 14.12
C HIS A 8 -12.74 3.11 15.42
N LEU A 9 -11.92 3.58 16.36
CA LEU A 9 -11.75 2.95 17.67
C LEU A 9 -12.12 3.92 18.79
N PRO A 10 -12.68 3.42 19.91
CA PRO A 10 -12.84 4.24 21.11
C PRO A 10 -11.48 4.57 21.70
N ILE A 11 -11.32 5.83 22.10
CA ILE A 11 -10.14 6.37 22.75
C ILE A 11 -10.54 7.19 23.98
N THR A 12 -9.64 7.22 24.96
CA THR A 12 -9.71 8.15 26.09
C THR A 12 -8.87 9.38 25.76
N LYS A 13 -9.52 10.51 25.48
CA LYS A 13 -8.85 11.79 25.21
C LYS A 13 -8.60 12.54 26.52
N VAL A 14 -7.34 12.90 26.77
CA VAL A 14 -6.91 13.64 27.96
C VAL A 14 -6.40 15.02 27.56
N ASN A 15 -6.94 16.08 28.17
CA ASN A 15 -6.47 17.45 28.00
C ASN A 15 -6.59 18.25 29.31
N HIS A 16 -6.29 19.55 29.28
CA HIS A 16 -6.36 20.39 30.48
C HIS A 16 -7.78 20.53 31.09
N ALA A 17 -8.83 20.41 30.28
CA ALA A 17 -10.22 20.46 30.72
C ALA A 17 -10.74 19.13 31.27
N GLY A 18 -9.97 18.04 31.17
CA GLY A 18 -10.29 16.74 31.77
C GLY A 18 -10.13 15.56 30.81
N ILE A 19 -10.86 14.50 31.12
CA ILE A 19 -10.83 13.20 30.43
C ILE A 19 -12.18 12.98 29.75
N THR A 20 -12.18 12.59 28.47
CA THR A 20 -13.38 12.32 27.69
C THR A 20 -13.22 11.07 26.83
N GLU A 21 -14.23 10.20 26.81
CA GLU A 21 -14.32 9.07 25.89
C GLU A 21 -14.85 9.54 24.53
N THR A 22 -14.16 9.21 23.44
CA THR A 22 -14.56 9.56 22.07
C THR A 22 -14.12 8.49 21.08
N SER A 23 -14.70 8.47 19.88
CA SER A 23 -14.18 7.66 18.78
C SER A 23 -13.19 8.49 17.95
N ASP A 24 -12.10 7.87 17.52
CA ASP A 24 -11.13 8.47 16.61
C ASP A 24 -10.87 7.56 15.40
N ALA A 25 -10.46 8.18 14.29
CA ALA A 25 -10.14 7.51 13.03
C ALA A 25 -8.67 7.09 13.01
N LEU A 26 -8.42 5.83 12.67
CA LEU A 26 -7.09 5.27 12.49
C LEU A 26 -6.95 4.75 11.06
N ALA A 27 -5.90 5.18 10.37
CA ALA A 27 -5.56 4.63 9.07
C ALA A 27 -5.10 3.18 9.22
N ILE A 28 -5.56 2.32 8.31
CA ILE A 28 -5.07 0.95 8.19
C ILE A 28 -3.78 0.97 7.36
N GLU A 29 -2.79 0.16 7.76
CA GLU A 29 -1.62 -0.16 6.95
C GLU A 29 -1.56 -1.65 6.67
N GLU A 30 -1.32 -2.01 5.40
CA GLU A 30 -1.08 -3.38 4.97
C GLU A 30 0.20 -3.41 4.11
N PRO A 31 0.97 -4.51 4.16
CA PRO A 31 2.11 -4.67 3.26
C PRO A 31 1.63 -4.81 1.81
N LEU A 32 2.31 -4.13 0.89
CA LEU A 32 2.16 -4.29 -0.55
C LEU A 32 3.50 -4.70 -1.15
N GLU A 33 3.51 -5.86 -1.81
CA GLU A 33 4.65 -6.37 -2.54
C GLU A 33 4.57 -5.95 -4.01
N ILE A 34 5.59 -5.21 -4.47
CA ILE A 34 5.72 -4.80 -5.86
C ILE A 34 6.70 -5.76 -6.55
N ARG A 35 6.20 -6.44 -7.58
CA ARG A 35 6.95 -7.44 -8.35
C ARG A 35 6.98 -7.06 -9.82
N LEU A 36 8.11 -7.32 -10.48
CA LEU A 36 8.26 -7.12 -11.91
C LEU A 36 8.30 -8.47 -12.62
N GLU A 37 7.52 -8.56 -13.69
CA GLU A 37 7.43 -9.70 -14.57
C GLU A 37 8.04 -9.34 -15.93
N PHE A 38 9.05 -10.07 -16.38
CA PHE A 38 9.81 -9.76 -17.60
C PHE A 38 10.36 -11.02 -18.28
N GLY A 39 10.99 -10.86 -19.44
CA GLY A 39 11.48 -11.98 -20.26
C GLY A 39 10.46 -12.46 -21.31
N PRO A 40 10.86 -13.38 -22.18
CA PRO A 40 10.04 -13.88 -23.29
C PRO A 40 8.78 -14.59 -22.78
N LYS A 41 7.72 -14.59 -23.59
CA LYS A 41 6.39 -15.11 -23.20
C LYS A 41 6.43 -16.57 -22.69
N ASN A 42 7.32 -17.39 -23.24
CA ASN A 42 7.47 -18.80 -22.89
C ASN A 42 8.43 -19.03 -21.70
N ASN A 43 9.12 -18.00 -21.21
CA ASN A 43 10.02 -18.10 -20.05
C ASN A 43 9.97 -16.80 -19.25
N ARG A 44 8.78 -16.54 -18.71
CA ARG A 44 8.49 -15.31 -17.97
C ARG A 44 9.11 -15.41 -16.58
N GLN A 45 9.94 -14.44 -16.23
CA GLN A 45 10.59 -14.34 -14.93
C GLN A 45 9.85 -13.32 -14.06
N THR A 46 9.78 -13.59 -12.75
CA THR A 46 9.24 -12.65 -11.77
C THR A 46 10.32 -12.31 -10.75
N GLN A 47 10.54 -11.02 -10.51
CA GLN A 47 11.48 -10.50 -9.53
C GLN A 47 10.77 -9.61 -8.52
N ASN A 48 11.06 -9.81 -7.25
CA ASN A 48 10.58 -8.97 -6.16
C ASN A 48 11.42 -7.69 -6.13
N ILE A 49 10.78 -6.52 -6.17
CA ILE A 49 11.49 -5.23 -6.24
C ILE A 49 11.45 -4.52 -4.90
N SER A 50 10.31 -4.54 -4.22
CA SER A 50 10.15 -3.89 -2.93
C SER A 50 8.91 -4.40 -2.21
N VAL A 51 8.92 -4.22 -0.89
CA VAL A 51 7.75 -4.33 -0.03
C VAL A 51 7.60 -2.97 0.65
N THR A 52 6.41 -2.40 0.64
CA THR A 52 6.11 -1.11 1.29
C THR A 52 4.82 -1.21 2.08
N MET A 53 4.70 -0.45 3.17
CA MET A 53 3.45 -0.33 3.90
C MET A 53 2.55 0.66 3.17
N ARG A 54 1.27 0.30 2.96
CA ARG A 54 0.32 1.19 2.29
C ARG A 54 -1.03 1.20 2.99
N THR A 55 -1.66 2.37 2.95
CA THR A 55 -3.08 2.50 3.23
C THR A 55 -3.89 1.97 2.02
N PRO A 56 -4.84 1.04 2.21
CA PRO A 56 -5.58 0.42 1.12
C PRO A 56 -6.32 1.41 0.20
N GLY A 57 -6.39 1.09 -1.10
CA GLY A 57 -7.30 1.74 -2.05
C GLY A 57 -6.66 2.10 -3.40
N ASN A 58 -5.40 2.55 -3.40
CA ASN A 58 -4.74 3.15 -4.58
C ASN A 58 -3.44 2.44 -4.98
N ASP A 59 -3.44 1.11 -4.92
CA ASP A 59 -2.23 0.27 -5.06
C ASP A 59 -1.57 0.43 -6.44
N LYS A 60 -2.36 0.70 -7.50
CA LYS A 60 -1.87 0.89 -8.87
C LYS A 60 -1.15 2.22 -9.03
N GLU A 61 -1.73 3.34 -8.59
CA GLU A 61 -1.05 4.64 -8.66
C GLU A 61 0.21 4.63 -7.79
N LEU A 62 0.13 4.05 -6.59
CA LEU A 62 1.27 3.94 -5.68
C LEU A 62 2.43 3.18 -6.33
N ALA A 63 2.15 2.02 -6.92
CA ALA A 63 3.20 1.21 -7.51
C ALA A 63 3.77 1.82 -8.80
N LEU A 64 2.96 2.52 -9.60
CA LEU A 64 3.44 3.31 -10.74
C LEU A 64 4.38 4.42 -10.25
N GLY A 65 3.96 5.21 -9.26
CA GLY A 65 4.78 6.28 -8.67
C GLY A 65 6.07 5.76 -8.04
N PHE A 66 6.04 4.56 -7.42
CA PHE A 66 7.20 3.92 -6.84
C PHE A 66 8.23 3.47 -7.89
N CYS A 67 7.76 2.94 -9.03
CA CYS A 67 8.63 2.39 -10.07
C CYS A 67 9.12 3.41 -11.10
N LEU A 68 8.36 4.49 -11.38
CA LEU A 68 8.71 5.51 -12.38
C LEU A 68 10.12 6.11 -12.20
N PRO A 69 10.55 6.50 -10.99
CA PRO A 69 11.89 7.06 -10.79
C PRO A 69 13.01 6.01 -10.86
N ARG A 70 12.68 4.72 -10.64
CA ARG A 70 13.66 3.65 -10.38
C ARG A 70 13.81 2.64 -11.53
N ALA A 71 12.88 2.56 -12.48
CA ALA A 71 12.89 1.50 -13.49
C ALA A 71 12.45 1.95 -14.89
N SER A 72 13.18 1.48 -15.91
CA SER A 72 12.69 1.44 -17.29
C SER A 72 11.65 0.32 -17.43
N LEU A 73 10.36 0.68 -17.48
CA LEU A 73 9.22 -0.24 -17.62
C LEU A 73 9.08 -0.85 -19.04
N ARG A 74 10.03 -0.59 -19.95
CA ARG A 74 9.97 -1.04 -21.34
C ARG A 74 9.90 -2.58 -21.39
N ASN A 75 8.79 -3.13 -21.86
CA ASN A 75 8.45 -4.57 -21.93
C ASN A 75 8.33 -5.34 -20.61
N LYS A 76 8.21 -4.64 -19.46
CA LYS A 76 8.00 -5.26 -18.14
C LYS A 76 6.55 -5.09 -17.68
N ARG A 77 5.97 -6.11 -17.06
CA ARG A 77 4.63 -6.06 -16.46
C ARG A 77 4.76 -6.02 -14.94
N MET A 78 4.02 -5.13 -14.29
CA MET A 78 4.01 -5.04 -12.83
C MET A 78 2.91 -5.94 -12.25
N LEU A 79 3.24 -6.60 -11.15
CA LEU A 79 2.32 -7.43 -10.37
C LEU A 79 2.28 -6.89 -8.94
N LEU A 80 1.06 -6.74 -8.42
CA LEU A 80 0.78 -6.27 -7.06
C LEU A 80 0.28 -7.46 -6.25
N LYS A 81 0.85 -7.67 -5.07
CA LYS A 81 0.48 -8.73 -4.15
C LYS A 81 0.36 -8.20 -2.73
#